data_AF-A0A4R5H961-F1
#
_entry.id   AF-A0A4R5H961-F1
#
_cell.length_a   1.000
_cell.length_b   1.000
_cell.length_c   1.000
_cell.angle_alpha   90.00
_cell.angle_beta   90.00
_cell.angle_gamma   90.00
#
_symmetry.space_group_name_H-M   'P 1'
#
loop_
_entity.id
_entity.type
_entity.pdbx_description
1 polymer ?
#
loop_
_entity_poly.entity_id
_entity_poly.type
_entity_poly.pdbx_seq_one_letter_code
_entity_poly.pdbx_strand_id
1 'polypeptide(L)'
;MKRVIAVAVLMMGVAGMPAYAADENNVAAGLTAAGAPLGLHGVDPVAFIDIGNRVEGSAKYTAVHNGVAYYFQNEENKAKFEKSAKKYTPQNGGFCTFGVSVGKKFDGDPQYADVVDGKLYVFLNEDIYKEYQKNPKKTISTAKKQWKKIEHTAATAL
;
A
#
# COMPACT_ATOMS: atom_id res chain seq x y z
N MET A 1 -39.62 -47.32 -17.74
CA MET A 1 -39.25 -45.93 -18.09
C MET A 1 -38.87 -45.19 -16.81
N LYS A 2 -37.58 -45.15 -16.44
CA LYS A 2 -37.10 -44.41 -15.25
C LYS A 2 -36.43 -43.13 -15.76
N ARG A 3 -37.06 -41.98 -15.51
CA ARG A 3 -36.47 -40.66 -15.80
C ARG A 3 -35.49 -40.33 -14.68
N VAL A 4 -34.20 -40.29 -15.00
CA VAL A 4 -33.16 -39.77 -14.10
C VAL A 4 -33.13 -38.26 -14.29
N ILE A 5 -33.50 -37.51 -13.26
CA ILE A 5 -33.35 -36.05 -13.22
C ILE A 5 -31.92 -35.78 -12.75
N ALA A 6 -31.05 -35.35 -13.66
CA ALA A 6 -29.73 -34.85 -13.30
C ALA A 6 -29.88 -33.42 -12.76
N VAL A 7 -29.68 -33.25 -11.46
CA VAL A 7 -29.56 -31.92 -10.84
C VAL A 7 -28.13 -31.45 -11.07
N ALA A 8 -27.95 -30.52 -12.02
CA ALA A 8 -26.69 -29.81 -12.19
C ALA A 8 -26.52 -28.81 -11.05
N VAL A 9 -25.69 -29.16 -10.07
CA VAL A 9 -25.24 -28.21 -9.04
C VAL A 9 -24.24 -27.26 -9.70
N LEU A 10 -24.70 -26.05 -10.06
CA LEU A 10 -23.80 -24.94 -10.37
C LEU A 10 -23.06 -24.57 -9.08
N MET A 11 -21.82 -25.03 -8.94
CA MET A 11 -20.90 -24.43 -7.98
C MET A 11 -20.60 -23.01 -8.46
N MET A 12 -21.29 -22.02 -7.89
CA MET A 12 -20.82 -20.64 -7.91
C MET A 12 -19.47 -20.63 -7.20
N GLY A 13 -18.38 -20.63 -7.98
CA GLY A 13 -17.05 -20.38 -7.46
C GLY A 13 -17.06 -19.03 -6.78
N VAL A 14 -16.95 -19.03 -5.46
CA VAL A 14 -16.67 -17.81 -4.70
C VAL A 14 -15.26 -17.40 -5.12
N ALA A 15 -15.17 -16.50 -6.09
CA ALA A 15 -13.93 -15.80 -6.38
C ALA A 15 -13.54 -15.08 -5.08
N GLY A 16 -12.50 -15.56 -4.41
CA GLY A 16 -11.98 -14.95 -3.20
C GLY A 16 -11.71 -13.48 -3.47
N MET A 17 -12.48 -12.60 -2.85
CA MET A 17 -12.27 -11.16 -2.95
C MET A 17 -10.86 -10.78 -2.46
N PRO A 18 -10.29 -9.66 -2.92
CA PRO A 18 -8.99 -9.15 -2.48
C PRO A 18 -9.00 -8.62 -1.03
N ALA A 19 -9.78 -9.22 -0.13
CA ALA A 19 -10.04 -8.74 1.23
C ALA A 19 -8.75 -8.51 2.04
N TYR A 20 -7.69 -9.29 1.77
CA TYR A 20 -6.39 -9.11 2.43
C TYR A 20 -5.64 -7.85 1.98
N ALA A 21 -5.81 -7.42 0.72
CA ALA A 21 -5.03 -6.30 0.18
C ALA A 21 -5.42 -4.95 0.82
N ALA A 22 -6.70 -4.75 1.15
CA ALA A 22 -7.19 -3.50 1.76
C ALA A 22 -6.88 -3.41 3.27
N ASP A 23 -6.79 -4.55 3.96
CA ASP A 23 -6.36 -4.56 5.36
C ASP A 23 -4.87 -4.24 5.47
N GLU A 24 -4.06 -4.78 4.57
CA GLU A 24 -2.59 -4.66 4.61
C GLU A 24 -2.06 -3.39 3.98
N ASN A 25 -2.81 -2.74 3.08
CA ASN A 25 -2.34 -1.58 2.32
C ASN A 25 -3.28 -0.38 2.41
N ASN A 26 -2.68 0.80 2.51
CA ASN A 26 -3.38 2.06 2.41
C ASN A 26 -3.59 2.42 0.94
N VAL A 27 -4.84 2.36 0.49
CA VAL A 27 -5.23 2.54 -0.90
C VAL A 27 -6.47 3.40 -1.02
N ALA A 28 -6.60 4.11 -2.14
CA ALA A 28 -7.79 4.86 -2.48
C ALA A 28 -9.02 3.95 -2.65
N ALA A 29 -10.20 4.49 -2.37
CA ALA A 29 -11.46 3.79 -2.61
C ALA A 29 -11.68 3.58 -4.12
N GLY A 30 -12.15 2.38 -4.49
CA GLY A 30 -12.42 2.01 -5.88
C GLY A 30 -11.23 1.35 -6.58
N LEU A 31 -11.37 1.12 -7.89
CA LEU A 31 -10.36 0.43 -8.70
C LEU A 31 -9.82 1.36 -9.79
N THR A 32 -8.52 1.23 -10.06
CA THR A 32 -7.90 1.80 -11.26
C THR A 32 -8.28 1.01 -12.50
N ALA A 33 -7.89 1.51 -13.68
CA ALA A 33 -8.01 0.75 -14.94
C ALA A 33 -7.24 -0.57 -14.93
N ALA A 34 -6.27 -0.74 -14.02
CA ALA A 34 -5.52 -1.98 -13.82
C ALA A 34 -6.25 -3.00 -12.92
N GLY A 35 -7.47 -2.72 -12.47
CA GLY A 35 -8.28 -3.64 -11.67
C GLY A 35 -7.87 -3.75 -10.19
N ALA A 36 -7.00 -2.85 -9.71
CA ALA A 36 -6.55 -2.78 -8.32
C ALA A 36 -6.72 -1.34 -7.77
N PRO A 37 -6.95 -1.17 -6.46
CA PRO A 37 -7.03 0.15 -5.83
C PRO A 37 -5.67 0.85 -5.83
N LEU A 38 -5.68 2.18 -5.89
CA LEU A 38 -4.48 3.02 -6.06
C LEU A 38 -3.76 3.24 -4.72
N GLY A 39 -2.48 2.88 -4.64
CA GLY A 39 -1.63 3.15 -3.48
C GLY A 39 -0.86 4.47 -3.58
N LEU A 40 -0.34 4.91 -2.43
CA LEU A 40 0.55 6.09 -2.29
C LEU A 40 0.00 7.37 -2.96
N HIS A 41 -1.32 7.50 -3.01
CA HIS A 41 -2.00 8.66 -3.61
C HIS A 41 -1.56 8.94 -5.07
N GLY A 42 -1.08 7.91 -5.79
CA GLY A 42 -0.61 8.04 -7.18
C GLY A 42 0.78 8.65 -7.35
N VAL A 43 1.51 8.94 -6.26
CA VAL A 43 2.92 9.39 -6.33
C VAL A 43 3.82 8.24 -6.78
N ASP A 44 4.79 8.54 -7.63
CA ASP A 44 5.77 7.58 -8.11
C ASP A 44 6.75 7.17 -7.00
N PRO A 45 6.70 5.91 -6.51
CA PRO A 45 7.57 5.49 -5.41
C PRO A 45 9.04 5.36 -5.81
N VAL A 46 9.33 5.13 -7.10
CA VAL A 46 10.71 5.02 -7.61
C VAL A 46 11.35 6.39 -7.64
N ALA A 47 10.64 7.39 -8.20
CA ALA A 47 11.10 8.77 -8.16
C ALA A 47 11.30 9.25 -6.71
N PHE A 48 10.38 8.91 -5.81
CA PHE A 48 10.51 9.29 -4.40
C PHE A 48 11.77 8.70 -3.77
N ILE A 49 11.97 7.39 -3.87
CA ILE A 49 13.06 6.70 -3.17
C ILE A 49 14.43 6.96 -3.79
N ASP A 50 14.54 6.96 -5.12
CA ASP A 50 15.85 7.03 -5.79
C ASP A 50 16.37 8.47 -5.95
N ILE A 51 15.49 9.47 -6.11
CA ILE A 51 15.89 10.86 -6.34
C ILE A 51 15.31 11.86 -5.32
N GLY A 52 14.56 11.39 -4.32
CA GLY A 52 13.98 12.24 -3.27
C GLY A 52 12.87 13.17 -3.77
N ASN A 53 12.33 12.91 -4.97
CA ASN A 53 11.37 13.81 -5.60
C ASN A 53 9.96 13.21 -5.57
N ARG A 54 9.02 13.95 -4.99
CA ARG A 54 7.60 13.61 -4.99
C ARG A 54 7.00 14.04 -6.33
N VAL A 55 6.97 13.12 -7.27
CA VAL A 55 6.38 13.32 -8.59
C VAL A 55 5.13 12.48 -8.72
N GLU A 56 4.06 13.09 -9.23
CA GLU A 56 2.84 12.35 -9.58
C GLU A 56 3.13 11.38 -10.72
N GLY A 57 2.71 10.13 -10.53
CA GLY A 57 2.68 9.15 -11.59
C GLY A 57 1.49 9.36 -12.53
N SER A 58 1.49 8.62 -13.63
CA SER A 58 0.39 8.60 -14.58
C SER A 58 -0.25 7.22 -14.63
N ALA A 59 -1.57 7.16 -14.76
CA ALA A 59 -2.29 5.90 -15.00
C ALA A 59 -1.80 5.16 -16.27
N LYS A 60 -1.16 5.87 -17.21
CA LYS A 60 -0.51 5.28 -18.38
C LYS A 60 0.64 4.33 -18.00
N TYR A 61 1.38 4.64 -16.94
CA TYR A 61 2.49 3.82 -16.45
C TYR A 61 2.07 3.26 -15.09
N THR A 62 1.40 2.10 -15.11
CA THR A 62 0.88 1.44 -13.92
C THR A 62 1.47 0.04 -13.78
N ALA A 63 1.80 -0.36 -12.56
CA ALA A 63 2.09 -1.76 -12.21
C ALA A 63 1.27 -2.15 -10.98
N VAL A 64 0.85 -3.41 -10.91
CA VAL A 64 0.13 -3.96 -9.76
C VAL A 64 1.03 -4.90 -8.97
N HIS A 65 1.15 -4.68 -7.67
CA HIS A 65 1.91 -5.53 -6.76
C HIS A 65 1.13 -5.75 -5.47
N ASN A 66 1.00 -7.01 -5.03
CA ASN A 66 0.22 -7.41 -3.85
C ASN A 66 -1.20 -6.80 -3.80
N GLY A 67 -1.86 -6.74 -4.95
CA GLY A 67 -3.22 -6.20 -5.06
C GLY A 67 -3.31 -4.67 -4.98
N VAL A 68 -2.19 -3.94 -5.06
CA VAL A 68 -2.14 -2.47 -5.09
C VAL A 68 -1.62 -1.98 -6.44
N ALA A 69 -2.32 -1.03 -7.04
CA ALA A 69 -1.83 -0.31 -8.22
C ALA A 69 -0.90 0.84 -7.81
N TYR A 70 0.25 0.94 -8.48
CA TYR A 70 1.18 2.06 -8.35
C TYR A 70 1.34 2.76 -9.69
N TYR A 71 1.34 4.08 -9.67
CA TYR A 71 1.59 4.91 -10.84
C TYR A 71 3.04 5.36 -10.90
N PHE A 72 3.54 5.57 -12.11
CA PHE A 72 4.91 6.01 -12.37
C PHE A 72 4.92 7.20 -13.32
N GLN A 73 5.94 8.05 -13.19
CA GLN A 73 6.13 9.21 -14.05
C GLN A 73 6.42 8.78 -15.50
N ASN A 74 7.12 7.66 -15.68
CA ASN A 74 7.57 7.15 -16.96
C ASN A 74 7.75 5.61 -16.93
N GLU A 75 7.98 5.02 -18.12
CA GLU A 75 8.16 3.57 -18.26
C GLU A 75 9.43 3.05 -17.55
N GLU A 76 10.49 3.85 -17.46
CA GLU A 76 11.73 3.44 -16.79
C GLU A 76 11.50 3.21 -15.30
N ASN A 77 10.77 4.10 -14.63
CA ASN A 77 10.41 3.96 -13.23
C ASN A 77 9.50 2.75 -13.01
N LYS A 78 8.50 2.55 -13.88
CA LYS A 78 7.66 1.33 -13.86
C LYS A 78 8.53 0.07 -13.95
N ALA A 79 9.46 0.00 -14.89
CA ALA A 79 10.34 -1.16 -15.07
C ALA A 79 11.26 -1.40 -13.85
N LYS A 80 11.77 -0.34 -13.22
CA LYS A 80 12.55 -0.44 -11.96
C LYS A 80 11.70 -1.03 -10.83
N PHE A 81 10.45 -0.57 -10.71
CA PHE A 81 9.50 -1.10 -9.73
C PHE A 81 9.20 -2.58 -9.99
N GLU A 82 8.84 -2.96 -11.21
CA GLU A 82 8.52 -4.36 -11.56
C GLU A 82 9.71 -5.30 -11.28
N LYS A 83 10.94 -4.83 -11.48
CA LYS A 83 12.16 -5.59 -11.18
C LYS A 83 12.41 -5.76 -9.67
N SER A 84 12.04 -4.77 -8.85
CA SER A 84 12.40 -4.70 -7.42
C SER A 84 11.27 -4.16 -6.53
N ALA A 85 10.04 -4.64 -6.71
CA ALA A 85 8.85 -4.03 -6.09
C ALA A 85 8.99 -3.85 -4.58
N LYS A 86 9.52 -4.86 -3.87
CA LYS A 86 9.77 -4.83 -2.42
C LYS A 86 10.66 -3.66 -1.95
N LYS A 87 11.57 -3.17 -2.80
CA LYS A 87 12.40 -1.99 -2.50
C LYS A 87 11.56 -0.72 -2.51
N TYR A 88 10.62 -0.63 -3.45
CA TYR A 88 9.90 0.59 -3.76
C TYR A 88 8.52 0.69 -3.10
N THR A 89 7.98 -0.42 -2.60
CA THR A 89 6.74 -0.40 -1.81
C THR A 89 6.94 0.38 -0.50
N PRO A 90 6.04 1.33 -0.18
CA PRO A 90 6.07 2.05 1.10
C PRO A 90 6.06 1.09 2.28
N GLN A 91 6.76 1.45 3.35
CA GLN A 91 6.68 0.70 4.59
C GLN A 91 5.27 0.81 5.19
N ASN A 92 4.93 -0.15 6.05
CA ASN A 92 3.66 -0.16 6.76
C ASN A 92 2.44 -0.11 5.82
N GLY A 93 2.53 -0.73 4.64
CA GLY A 93 1.47 -0.73 3.65
C GLY A 93 1.13 0.64 3.06
N GLY A 94 1.94 1.68 3.33
CA GLY A 94 1.60 3.07 3.01
C GLY A 94 0.68 3.73 4.05
N PHE A 95 0.40 3.09 5.18
CA PHE A 95 -0.23 3.76 6.33
C PHE A 95 0.77 4.67 7.04
N CYS A 96 0.25 5.65 7.80
CA CYS A 96 1.04 6.52 8.66
C CYS A 96 1.94 5.71 9.60
N THR A 97 3.25 5.86 9.45
CA THR A 97 4.26 5.12 10.22
C THR A 97 4.15 5.42 11.73
N PHE A 98 3.85 6.68 12.08
CA PHE A 98 3.61 7.05 13.47
C PHE A 98 2.34 6.40 14.02
N GLY A 99 1.25 6.39 13.24
CA GLY A 99 0.01 5.67 13.59
C GLY A 99 0.28 4.20 13.88
N VAL A 100 1.05 3.54 13.03
CA VAL A 100 1.44 2.14 13.25
C VAL A 100 2.27 1.98 14.51
N SER A 101 3.15 2.94 14.85
CA SER A 101 3.93 2.89 16.08
C SER A 101 3.06 2.88 17.36
N VAL A 102 1.83 3.40 17.29
CA VAL A 102 0.84 3.37 18.38
C VAL A 102 -0.26 2.33 18.18
N GLY A 103 -0.07 1.38 17.24
CA GLY A 103 -0.97 0.26 17.01
C GLY A 103 -2.22 0.59 16.19
N LYS A 104 -2.23 1.71 15.47
CA LYS A 104 -3.34 2.16 14.63
C LYS A 104 -2.94 2.21 13.16
N LYS A 105 -3.93 2.26 12.26
CA LYS A 105 -3.72 2.49 10.83
C LYS A 105 -4.46 3.77 10.44
N PHE A 106 -3.70 4.79 10.06
CA PHE A 106 -4.22 6.04 9.51
C PHE A 106 -3.64 6.23 8.11
N ASP A 107 -4.32 7.05 7.31
CA ASP A 107 -3.82 7.44 5.99
C ASP A 107 -2.39 7.99 6.09
N GLY A 108 -1.57 7.64 5.10
CA GLY A 108 -0.21 8.08 4.92
C GLY A 108 -0.14 8.96 3.70
N ASP A 109 0.08 10.25 3.92
CA ASP A 109 0.16 11.25 2.87
C ASP A 109 1.63 11.36 2.39
N PRO A 110 1.92 11.11 1.11
CA PRO A 110 3.28 11.24 0.57
C PRO A 110 3.84 12.67 0.65
N GLN A 111 3.02 13.69 0.93
CA GLN A 111 3.50 15.03 1.28
C GLN A 111 4.37 15.05 2.53
N TYR A 112 4.06 14.18 3.47
CA TYR A 112 4.73 14.07 4.75
C TYR A 112 5.40 12.72 4.78
N ALA A 113 6.66 12.67 4.33
CA ALA A 113 7.37 11.43 4.15
C ALA A 113 8.86 11.57 4.47
N ASP A 114 9.49 10.43 4.74
CA ASP A 114 10.93 10.31 4.95
C ASP A 114 11.44 9.04 4.27
N VAL A 115 12.67 9.11 3.75
CA VAL A 115 13.37 7.97 3.14
C VAL A 115 14.56 7.63 4.03
N VAL A 116 14.42 6.55 4.81
CA VAL A 116 15.46 6.09 5.74
C VAL A 116 15.96 4.72 5.29
N ASP A 117 17.27 4.61 5.06
CA ASP A 117 17.93 3.39 4.57
C ASP A 117 17.28 2.82 3.29
N GLY A 118 16.91 3.72 2.36
CA GLY A 118 16.29 3.37 1.08
C GLY A 118 14.84 2.89 1.18
N LYS A 119 14.15 3.17 2.30
CA LYS A 119 12.76 2.80 2.53
C LYS A 119 11.89 4.03 2.76
N LEU A 120 10.77 4.08 2.06
CA LEU A 120 9.80 5.16 2.17
C LEU A 120 8.85 4.96 3.34
N TYR A 121 8.76 5.96 4.22
CA TYR A 121 7.81 6.07 5.32
C TYR A 121 6.95 7.30 5.09
N VAL A 122 5.64 7.16 5.26
CA VAL A 122 4.67 8.26 5.11
C VAL A 122 3.95 8.55 6.42
N PHE A 123 3.40 9.75 6.55
CA PHE A 123 2.79 10.29 7.76
C PHE A 123 1.46 10.97 7.44
N LEU A 124 0.58 11.04 8.44
CA LEU A 124 -0.81 11.50 8.24
C LEU A 124 -0.90 12.98 7.86
N ASN A 125 -0.11 13.82 8.51
CA ASN A 125 -0.12 15.26 8.33
C ASN A 125 1.18 15.88 8.85
N GLU A 126 1.28 17.20 8.74
CA GLU A 126 2.47 17.96 9.15
C GLU A 126 2.82 17.79 10.64
N ASP A 127 1.83 17.84 11.53
CA ASP A 127 2.06 17.75 12.98
C ASP A 127 2.58 16.38 13.39
N ILE A 128 2.01 15.31 12.82
CA ILE A 128 2.46 13.94 13.05
C ILE A 128 3.86 13.72 12.46
N TYR A 129 4.17 14.34 11.33
CA TYR A 129 5.51 14.29 10.76
C TYR A 129 6.54 15.01 11.64
N LYS A 130 6.22 16.20 12.16
CA LYS A 130 7.06 16.92 13.13
C LYS A 130 7.28 16.10 14.40
N GLU A 131 6.25 15.40 14.89
CA GLU A 131 6.38 14.51 16.05
C GLU A 131 7.33 13.35 15.74
N TYR A 132 7.19 12.71 14.57
CA TYR A 132 8.13 11.69 14.10
C TYR A 132 9.59 12.20 14.06
N GLN A 133 9.81 13.41 13.54
CA GLN A 133 11.14 14.02 13.39
C GLN A 133 11.88 14.20 14.71
N LYS A 134 11.17 14.24 15.85
CA LYS A 134 11.81 14.29 17.18
C LYS A 134 12.59 13.00 17.49
N ASN A 135 12.13 11.84 17.02
CA ASN A 135 12.86 10.57 17.20
C ASN A 135 12.55 9.51 16.11
N PRO A 136 13.07 9.69 14.88
CA PRO A 136 12.78 8.81 13.75
C PRO A 136 13.06 7.33 14.01
N LYS A 137 14.24 7.03 14.57
CA LYS A 137 14.69 5.65 14.84
C LYS A 137 13.78 4.93 15.81
N LYS A 138 13.32 5.62 16.87
CA LYS A 138 12.39 5.05 17.86
C LYS A 138 11.03 4.77 17.21
N THR A 139 10.50 5.71 16.44
CA THR A 139 9.19 5.55 15.78
C THR A 139 9.22 4.39 14.79
N ILE A 140 10.20 4.35 13.88
CA ILE A 140 10.34 3.28 12.87
C ILE A 140 10.50 1.90 13.55
N SER A 141 11.36 1.80 14.57
CA SER A 141 11.58 0.52 15.25
C SER A 141 10.35 0.05 16.03
N THR A 142 9.58 0.98 16.60
CA THR A 142 8.31 0.66 17.29
C THR A 142 7.23 0.28 16.28
N ALA A 143 7.08 1.03 15.19
CA ALA A 143 6.16 0.73 14.10
C ALA A 143 6.45 -0.65 13.51
N LYS A 144 7.72 -1.02 13.30
CA LYS A 144 8.11 -2.37 12.84
C LYS A 144 7.63 -3.48 13.79
N LYS A 145 7.64 -3.25 15.11
CA LYS A 145 7.16 -4.23 16.10
C LYS A 145 5.64 -4.31 16.11
N GLN A 146 4.95 -3.19 16.04
CA GLN A 146 3.49 -3.13 16.03
C GLN A 146 2.91 -3.67 14.73
N TRP A 147 3.55 -3.38 13.58
CA TRP A 147 3.11 -3.86 12.28
C TRP A 147 2.89 -5.37 12.26
N LYS A 148 3.84 -6.15 12.80
CA LYS A 148 3.72 -7.61 12.92
C LYS A 148 2.47 -8.10 13.66
N LYS A 149 1.83 -7.25 14.45
CA LYS A 149 0.61 -7.56 15.21
C LYS A 149 -0.66 -7.12 14.49
N ILE A 150 -0.60 -6.03 13.73
CA ILE A 150 -1.77 -5.37 13.15
C ILE A 150 -1.84 -5.46 11.63
N GLU A 151 -0.80 -5.99 10.95
CA GLU A 151 -0.67 -6.05 9.48
C GLU A 151 -1.93 -6.60 8.82
N HIS A 152 -2.45 -7.72 9.30
CA HIS A 152 -3.66 -8.37 8.76
C HIS A 152 -4.97 -7.93 9.45
N THR A 153 -4.95 -6.85 10.23
CA THR A 153 -6.15 -6.32 10.90
C THR A 153 -6.65 -5.09 10.18
N ALA A 154 -7.92 -5.08 9.76
CA ALA A 154 -8.56 -3.93 9.14
C ALA A 154 -8.38 -2.65 9.98
N ALA A 155 -8.15 -1.51 9.32
CA ALA A 155 -7.98 -0.23 10.01
C ALA A 155 -9.19 0.15 10.89
N THR A 156 -10.40 -0.23 10.47
CA THR A 156 -11.66 -0.01 11.20
C THR A 156 -11.79 -0.84 12.47
N ALA A 157 -10.98 -1.89 12.62
CA ALA A 157 -10.97 -2.77 13.78
C ALA A 157 -9.87 -2.42 14.81
N LEU A 158 -9.07 -1.38 14.55
CA LEU A 158 -7.92 -1.01 15.38
C LEU A 158 -8.20 0.10 16.38
#